data_AF-A0A6P1EKB5-F1
#
_entry.id   AF-A0A6P1EKB5-F1
#
_cell.length_a   1.000
_cell.length_b   1.000
_cell.length_c   1.000
_cell.angle_alpha   90.00
_cell.angle_beta   90.00
_cell.angle_gamma   90.00
#
_symmetry.space_group_name_H-M   'P 1'
#
loop_
_entity.id
_entity.type
_entity.pdbx_description
1 polymer ?
#
loop_
_entity_poly.entity_id
_entity_poly.type
_entity_poly.pdbx_seq_one_letter_code
_entity_poly.pdbx_strand_id
1 'polypeptide(L)'
;MFIAIVLVAPVLEELLHRGLIFDLLSRRVGAIAASGIGTVLFVGMHFVGASGQVEPIRLVSLVTFSLAMYVVRVRWNSLILCVLAHMVLNLIGFAAIAFAASA
;
A
#
# COMPACT_ATOMS: atom_id res chain seq x y z
N MET A 1 -12.35 7.95 11.92
CA MET A 1 -12.11 7.40 10.57
C MET A 1 -10.91 8.04 9.90
N PHE A 2 -10.86 9.37 9.73
CA PHE A 2 -9.73 10.04 9.05
C PHE A 2 -8.34 9.67 9.60
N ILE A 3 -8.09 9.91 10.90
CA ILE A 3 -6.77 9.63 11.52
C ILE A 3 -6.35 8.17 11.29
N ALA A 4 -7.28 7.23 11.43
CA ALA A 4 -6.99 5.82 11.25
C ALA A 4 -6.60 5.49 9.80
N ILE A 5 -7.39 5.95 8.82
CA ILE A 5 -7.19 5.64 7.39
C ILE A 5 -6.01 6.40 6.79
N VAL A 6 -5.86 7.68 7.12
CA VAL A 6 -4.90 8.56 6.44
C VAL A 6 -3.55 8.57 7.14
N LEU A 7 -3.50 8.34 8.45
CA LEU A 7 -2.24 8.45 9.22
C LEU A 7 -1.79 7.11 9.79
N VAL A 8 -2.63 6.45 10.59
CA VAL A 8 -2.21 5.27 11.36
C VAL A 8 -2.02 4.05 10.47
N ALA A 9 -2.98 3.75 9.60
CA ALA A 9 -2.93 2.58 8.71
C ALA A 9 -1.71 2.62 7.78
N PRO A 10 -1.39 3.73 7.08
CA PRO A 10 -0.17 3.82 6.27
C PRO A 10 1.11 3.52 7.06
N VAL A 11 1.24 4.01 8.30
CA VAL A 11 2.42 3.72 9.12
C VAL A 11 2.53 2.22 9.39
N LEU A 12 1.45 1.60 9.87
CA LEU A 12 1.46 0.18 10.23
C LEU A 12 1.67 -0.71 9.00
N GLU A 13 0.98 -0.40 7.90
CA GLU A 13 1.07 -1.17 6.66
C GLU A 13 2.47 -1.10 6.06
N GLU A 14 3.10 0.08 5.99
CA GLU A 14 4.46 0.20 5.46
C GLU A 14 5.49 -0.45 6.38
N LEU A 15 5.38 -0.29 7.70
CA LEU A 15 6.26 -0.97 8.67
C LEU A 15 6.21 -2.49 8.49
N LEU A 16 5.01 -3.06 8.32
CA LEU A 16 4.85 -4.49 8.11
C LEU A 16 5.40 -4.94 6.75
N HIS A 17 4.94 -4.32 5.66
CA HIS A 17 5.24 -4.80 4.31
C HIS A 17 6.66 -4.47 3.86
N ARG A 18 7.06 -3.19 4.00
CA ARG A 18 8.32 -2.67 3.46
C ARG A 18 9.42 -2.60 4.53
N GLY A 19 9.05 -2.52 5.81
CA GLY A 19 9.99 -2.51 6.93
C GLY A 19 10.37 -3.90 7.43
N LEU A 20 9.41 -4.84 7.53
CA LEU A 20 9.65 -6.18 8.05
C LEU A 20 9.71 -7.24 6.96
N ILE A 21 8.60 -7.47 6.24
CA ILE A 21 8.48 -8.57 5.27
C ILE A 21 9.52 -8.42 4.16
N PHE A 22 9.58 -7.26 3.52
CA PHE A 22 10.51 -6.98 2.44
C PHE A 22 11.98 -7.05 2.88
N ASP A 23 12.33 -6.46 4.02
CA ASP A 23 13.72 -6.47 4.50
C ASP A 23 14.21 -7.88 4.83
N LEU A 24 13.32 -8.74 5.37
CA LEU A 24 13.65 -10.14 5.64
C LEU A 24 13.75 -10.97 4.35
N LEU A 25 12.81 -10.80 3.42
CA LEU A 25 12.75 -11.60 2.19
C LEU A 25 13.81 -11.17 1.17
N SER A 26 14.06 -9.87 1.01
CA SER A 26 15.00 -9.35 0.01
C SER A 26 16.41 -9.89 0.20
N ARG A 27 16.82 -10.15 1.45
CA ARG A 27 18.10 -10.78 1.80
C ARG A 27 18.20 -12.26 1.41
N ARG A 28 17.06 -12.94 1.25
CA ARG A 28 16.99 -14.38 0.94
C ARG A 28 16.72 -14.67 -0.53
N VAL A 29 15.83 -13.90 -1.15
CA VAL A 29 15.34 -14.16 -2.52
C VAL A 29 15.59 -13.01 -3.50
N GLY A 30 16.24 -11.94 -3.05
CA GLY A 30 16.47 -10.74 -3.85
C GLY A 30 15.28 -9.78 -3.87
N ALA A 31 15.54 -8.53 -4.24
CA ALA A 31 14.56 -7.45 -4.18
C ALA A 31 13.35 -7.65 -5.12
N ILE A 32 13.56 -8.22 -6.31
CA ILE A 32 12.49 -8.42 -7.30
C ILE A 32 11.48 -9.45 -6.77
N ALA A 33 11.94 -10.64 -6.37
CA ALA A 33 11.07 -11.67 -5.84
C ALA A 33 10.39 -11.23 -4.54
N ALA A 34 11.11 -10.56 -3.64
CA ALA A 34 10.55 -10.01 -2.41
C ALA A 34 9.44 -8.97 -2.68
N SER A 35 9.62 -8.09 -3.67
CA SER A 35 8.60 -7.10 -4.06
C SER A 35 7.34 -7.76 -4.63
N GLY A 36 7.52 -8.83 -5.43
CA GLY A 36 6.40 -9.63 -5.95
C GLY A 36 5.60 -10.31 -4.85
N ILE A 37 6.28 -11.03 -3.95
CA ILE A 37 5.65 -11.68 -2.80
C ILE A 37 4.94 -10.66 -1.90
N GLY A 38 5.62 -9.56 -1.59
CA GLY A 38 5.07 -8.50 -0.76
C GLY A 38 3.85 -7.82 -1.39
N THR A 39 3.79 -7.73 -2.73
CA THR A 39 2.62 -7.22 -3.45
C THR A 39 1.45 -8.18 -3.38
N VAL A 40 1.68 -9.48 -3.57
CA VAL A 40 0.63 -10.50 -3.43
C VAL A 40 0.03 -10.47 -2.01
N LEU A 41 0.86 -10.38 -0.98
CA LEU A 41 0.40 -10.30 0.42
C LEU A 41 -0.43 -9.03 0.66
N PHE A 42 0.06 -7.87 0.22
CA PHE A 42 -0.64 -6.59 0.37
C PHE A 42 -2.01 -6.64 -0.33
N VAL A 43 -2.03 -7.03 -1.60
CA VAL A 43 -3.26 -7.10 -2.40
C VAL A 43 -4.23 -8.14 -1.82
N GLY A 44 -3.72 -9.29 -1.37
CA GLY A 44 -4.51 -10.35 -0.76
C GLY A 44 -5.29 -9.89 0.48
N MET A 45 -4.67 -9.07 1.34
CA MET A 45 -5.36 -8.50 2.51
C MET A 45 -6.42 -7.46 2.15
N HIS A 46 -6.35 -6.91 0.94
CA HIS A 46 -7.30 -5.92 0.43
C HIS A 46 -8.24 -6.50 -0.62
N PHE A 47 -8.16 -7.81 -0.90
CA PHE A 47 -8.77 -8.43 -2.08
C PHE A 47 -10.30 -8.32 -2.07
N VAL A 48 -10.91 -8.45 -0.89
CA VAL A 48 -12.35 -8.29 -0.70
C VAL A 48 -12.64 -6.85 -0.30
N GLY A 49 -13.47 -6.16 -1.07
CA GLY A 49 -13.91 -4.79 -0.78
C GLY A 49 -15.01 -4.74 0.29
N ALA A 50 -15.43 -3.53 0.65
CA ALA A 50 -16.55 -3.33 1.58
C ALA A 50 -17.88 -3.93 1.06
N SER A 51 -18.00 -4.06 -0.27
CA SER A 51 -19.12 -4.70 -0.96
C SER A 51 -19.09 -6.24 -0.91
N GLY A 52 -18.02 -6.83 -0.38
CA GLY A 52 -17.79 -8.29 -0.43
C GLY A 52 -17.41 -8.80 -1.82
N GLN A 53 -17.33 -7.93 -2.83
CA GLN A 53 -17.01 -8.28 -4.21
C GLN A 53 -15.58 -7.87 -4.58
N VAL A 54 -15.05 -8.56 -5.60
CA VAL A 54 -13.79 -8.21 -6.24
C VAL A 54 -14.08 -7.18 -7.32
N GLU A 55 -13.54 -5.98 -7.16
CA GLU A 55 -13.67 -4.90 -8.14
C GLU A 55 -12.38 -4.82 -8.97
N PRO A 56 -12.42 -5.09 -10.29
CA PRO A 56 -11.22 -5.16 -11.11
C PRO A 56 -10.38 -3.87 -11.08
N ILE A 57 -11.04 -2.71 -11.10
CA ILE A 57 -10.36 -1.40 -11.07
C ILE A 57 -9.62 -1.21 -9.75
N ARG A 58 -10.24 -1.60 -8.63
CA ARG A 58 -9.62 -1.55 -7.31
C ARG A 58 -8.42 -2.51 -7.23
N LEU A 59 -8.55 -3.71 -7.78
CA LEU A 59 -7.47 -4.70 -7.81
C LEU A 59 -6.24 -4.16 -8.57
N VAL A 60 -6.44 -3.62 -9.77
CA VAL A 60 -5.37 -3.01 -10.57
C VAL A 60 -4.73 -1.85 -9.80
N SER A 61 -5.55 -0.99 -9.18
CA SER A 61 -5.05 0.14 -8.39
C SER A 61 -4.20 -0.31 -7.20
N LEU A 62 -4.60 -1.35 -6.48
CA LEU A 62 -3.84 -1.92 -5.36
C LEU A 62 -2.50 -2.53 -5.80
N VAL A 63 -2.50 -3.26 -6.92
CA VAL A 63 -1.28 -3.84 -7.51
C VAL A 63 -0.31 -2.73 -7.92
N THR A 64 -0.79 -1.74 -8.68
CA THR A 64 0.02 -0.61 -9.15
C THR A 64 0.56 0.20 -7.97
N PHE A 65 -0.27 0.51 -6.98
CA PHE A 65 0.13 1.19 -5.75
C PHE A 65 1.24 0.42 -5.03
N SER A 66 1.02 -0.88 -4.79
CA SER A 66 1.97 -1.69 -4.03
C SER A 66 3.33 -1.77 -4.72
N LEU A 67 3.35 -2.00 -6.04
CA LEU A 67 4.57 -2.04 -6.83
C LEU A 67 5.29 -0.68 -6.82
N ALA A 68 4.56 0.43 -6.95
CA ALA A 68 5.14 1.77 -6.88
C ALA A 68 5.84 2.01 -5.53
N MET A 69 5.23 1.61 -4.41
CA MET A 69 5.86 1.72 -3.10
C MET A 69 7.10 0.83 -2.97
N TYR A 70 7.13 -0.37 -3.57
CA TYR A 70 8.35 -1.19 -3.60
C TYR A 70 9.45 -0.58 -4.46
N VAL A 71 9.10 0.03 -5.60
CA VAL A 71 10.06 0.81 -6.40
C VAL A 71 10.65 1.94 -5.55
N VAL A 72 9.81 2.67 -4.79
CA VAL A 72 10.28 3.70 -3.86
C VAL A 72 11.24 3.11 -2.81
N ARG A 73 10.83 2.01 -2.18
CA ARG A 73 11.62 1.32 -1.15
C ARG A 73 12.98 0.84 -1.67
N VAL A 74 13.04 0.31 -2.90
CA VAL A 74 14.29 -0.19 -3.51
C VAL A 74 15.19 0.95 -3.98
N ARG A 75 14.61 1.96 -4.65
CA ARG A 75 15.40 3.01 -5.32
C ARG A 75 15.97 4.05 -4.36
N TRP A 76 15.29 4.32 -3.26
CA TRP A 76 15.71 5.32 -2.26
C TRP A 76 16.04 4.73 -0.89
N ASN A 77 15.84 3.43 -0.68
CA ASN A 77 16.09 2.76 0.59
C ASN A 77 15.44 3.46 1.81
N SER A 78 14.28 4.09 1.62
CA SER A 78 13.64 4.91 2.65
C SER A 78 12.20 4.45 2.92
N LEU A 79 11.98 3.98 4.14
CA LEU A 79 10.65 3.61 4.61
C LEU A 79 9.76 4.83 4.83
N ILE A 80 10.35 5.94 5.33
CA ILE A 80 9.62 7.18 5.57
C ILE A 80 9.02 7.74 4.28
N LEU A 81 9.75 7.66 3.15
CA LEU A 81 9.19 8.09 1.86
C LEU A 81 7.98 7.24 1.44
N CYS A 82 8.00 5.93 1.71
CA CYS A 82 6.85 5.06 1.45
C CYS A 82 5.66 5.46 2.33
N VAL A 83 5.88 5.68 3.62
CA VAL A 83 4.83 6.12 4.56
C VAL A 83 4.20 7.42 4.12
N LEU A 84 5.01 8.45 3.82
CA LEU A 84 4.50 9.75 3.41
C LEU A 84 3.74 9.68 2.07
N ALA A 85 4.26 8.94 1.09
CA ALA A 85 3.57 8.76 -0.18
C ALA A 85 2.22 8.03 0.00
N HIS A 86 2.17 7.01 0.85
CA HIS A 86 0.94 6.30 1.18
C HIS A 86 -0.05 7.22 1.92
N MET A 87 0.39 8.00 2.91
CA MET A 87 -0.46 9.00 3.57
C MET A 87 -1.06 10.00 2.59
N VAL A 88 -0.27 10.50 1.64
CA VAL A 88 -0.73 11.42 0.59
C VAL A 88 -1.78 10.76 -0.30
N LEU A 89 -1.56 9.53 -0.73
CA LEU A 89 -2.52 8.81 -1.57
C LEU A 89 -3.82 8.49 -0.83
N ASN A 90 -3.73 8.10 0.45
CA ASN A 90 -4.93 7.91 1.28
C ASN A 90 -5.66 9.23 1.54
N LEU A 91 -4.94 10.35 1.71
CA LEU A 91 -5.56 11.67 1.83
C LEU A 91 -6.34 12.04 0.56
N ILE A 92 -5.73 11.84 -0.62
CA ILE A 92 -6.39 12.09 -1.92
C ILE A 92 -7.63 11.22 -2.07
N GLY A 93 -7.52 9.91 -1.80
CA GLY A 93 -8.65 8.99 -1.88
C GLY A 93 -9.76 9.33 -0.89
N PHE A 94 -9.41 9.64 0.35
CA PHE A 94 -10.36 10.06 1.38
C PHE A 94 -11.09 11.34 0.98
N ALA A 95 -10.36 12.35 0.50
CA ALA A 95 -10.93 13.62 0.04
C ALA A 95 -11.85 13.43 -1.18
N ALA A 96 -11.47 12.60 -2.14
CA ALA A 96 -12.28 12.30 -3.32
C ALA A 96 -13.62 11.63 -2.94
N ILE A 97 -13.58 10.66 -2.02
CA ILE A 97 -14.80 10.00 -1.51
C ILE A 97 -15.66 10.99 -0.73
N ALA A 98 -15.06 11.81 0.14
CA ALA A 98 -15.79 12.81 0.92
C ALA A 98 -16.47 13.85 0.02
N PHE A 99 -15.79 14.33 -1.02
CA PHE A 99 -16.35 15.25 -2.01
C PHE A 99 -17.51 14.62 -2.78
N ALA A 100 -17.33 13.40 -3.30
CA ALA A 100 -18.37 12.67 -4.03
C ALA A 100 -19.61 12.37 -3.18
N ALA A 101 -19.46 12.18 -1.87
CA ALA A 101 -20.58 11.98 -0.94
C ALA A 101 -21.32 13.27 -0.58
N SER A 102 -20.74 14.44 -0.87
CA SER A 102 -21.33 15.76 -0.59
C SER A 102 -22.01 16.41 -1.80
N ALA A 103 -21.88 15.82 -2.98
CA ALA A 103 -22.50 16.24 -4.23
C ALA A 103 -23.82 15.49 -4.47
#